data_AF-A0A9P6SRR9-F1
#
_entry.id   AF-A0A9P6SRR9-F1
#
_cell.length_a   1.000
_cell.length_b   1.000
_cell.length_c   1.000
_cell.angle_alpha   90.00
_cell.angle_beta   90.00
_cell.angle_gamma   90.00
#
_symmetry.space_group_name_H-M   'P 1'
#
loop_
_entity.id
_entity.type
_entity.pdbx_description
1 polymer ?
#
loop_
_entity_poly.entity_id
_entity_poly.type
_entity_poly.pdbx_seq_one_letter_code
_entity_poly.pdbx_strand_id
1 'polypeptide(L)'
;MSNSDAIAALGQAHELANYGEYSGAPTETQTYEYAKTILDLMTRSPTPHPEGKVLIIGGGIANFTNVASTFKGIVRALTEFKQPLIAHKVRIFVRRGGPNYQEGLRSIRQLGESLGVEIQVFGPETHITEIVPLALTGKASDNLAVANGAVNGISSGNLLQDQLLGSTSTVATPAATAPVSRAGTPPQERMTYFTEADTKKTGGHDTNREVPSVAAMIYPFGGAHVQKFYWGTKETLLPVYTTLEEATTKFPEVDTVVNFASCRSVYQSTLDILKHSDQIKTIAIIAEGVPERRARQILWEAKQQNVLVIGPATVGGIKPGCFKIGNTGGMMDNIVSSKLYRSGSIAYVSKSGGMSNELNNIISRTTDGVYEGVAIGGDRYPGSTFIDHLLRYERDPNCKMLVLLGEVGGVEEYKVCEAVKNGTIRKPVIAWCIGTCAKMFATEVQFGHAGALAQSDLETADAKNKALRAAGVVVPETFEKLPLVLSQTFQGLVKKGTIQLKPEPETPKIPIDYSWAQELGLVRKPASFVSTICDDRGQELLYAGMRISDVFKEEIGIGGVLSLLWFKRRLPEYACKFIEMVLMLTADHGPAVSGAHNTIVTARAGKDLVSSLCAGLLTIGD
;
A
#
# COMPACT_ATOMS: atom_id res chain seq x y z
N MET A 1 2.36 -9.70 14.19
CA MET A 1 3.06 -9.69 15.49
C MET A 1 2.17 -9.13 16.58
N SER A 2 1.68 -7.88 16.50
CA SER A 2 0.79 -7.30 17.52
C SER A 2 -0.46 -8.15 17.84
N ASN A 3 -1.10 -8.76 16.83
CA ASN A 3 -2.21 -9.69 17.08
C ASN A 3 -1.76 -10.94 17.84
N SER A 4 -0.59 -11.51 17.52
CA SER A 4 -0.02 -12.65 18.23
C SER A 4 0.34 -12.30 19.68
N ASP A 5 0.88 -11.09 19.91
CA ASP A 5 1.12 -10.55 21.25
C ASP A 5 -0.19 -10.42 22.04
N ALA A 6 -1.26 -9.92 21.42
CA ALA A 6 -2.57 -9.80 22.05
C ALA A 6 -3.19 -11.17 22.40
N ILE A 7 -3.09 -12.15 21.51
CA ILE A 7 -3.54 -13.53 21.76
C ILE A 7 -2.76 -14.13 22.94
N ALA A 8 -1.44 -13.94 22.95
CA ALA A 8 -0.58 -14.42 24.02
C ALA A 8 -0.86 -13.73 25.37
N ALA A 9 -1.12 -12.41 25.35
CA ALA A 9 -1.47 -11.64 26.54
C ALA A 9 -2.78 -12.09 27.19
N LEU A 10 -3.71 -12.67 26.40
CA LEU A 10 -4.96 -13.27 26.88
C LEU A 10 -4.79 -14.73 27.36
N GLY A 11 -3.56 -15.25 27.43
CA GLY A 11 -3.26 -16.62 27.87
C GLY A 11 -3.56 -17.71 26.83
N GLN A 12 -3.87 -17.32 25.59
CA GLN A 12 -4.32 -18.21 24.52
C GLN A 12 -3.17 -18.58 23.55
N ALA A 13 -1.91 -18.45 23.99
CA ALA A 13 -0.75 -18.77 23.15
C ALA A 13 -0.70 -20.25 22.72
N HIS A 14 -1.20 -21.17 23.55
CA HIS A 14 -1.24 -22.60 23.26
C HIS A 14 -2.27 -22.98 22.18
N GLU A 15 -3.29 -22.14 21.97
CA GLU A 15 -4.30 -22.29 20.91
C GLU A 15 -3.92 -21.56 19.60
N LEU A 16 -2.80 -20.81 19.60
CA LEU A 16 -2.35 -20.11 18.40
C LEU A 16 -1.77 -21.09 17.37
N ALA A 17 -2.58 -21.40 16.34
CA ALA A 17 -2.23 -22.42 15.35
C ALA A 17 -1.10 -22.02 14.38
N ASN A 18 -0.95 -20.73 14.06
CA ASN A 18 0.08 -20.26 13.15
C ASN A 18 0.53 -18.81 13.42
N TYR A 19 1.73 -18.50 12.95
CA TYR A 19 2.14 -17.13 12.65
C TYR A 19 2.32 -16.99 11.14
N GLY A 20 1.79 -15.91 10.58
CA GLY A 20 1.93 -15.61 9.16
C GLY A 20 1.55 -14.16 8.88
N GLU A 21 2.08 -13.61 7.80
CA GLU A 21 1.70 -12.30 7.29
C GLU A 21 1.65 -12.32 5.75
N TYR A 22 1.01 -11.31 5.19
CA TYR A 22 1.13 -10.95 3.78
C TYR A 22 1.21 -9.42 3.69
N SER A 23 2.20 -8.92 2.96
CA SER A 23 2.45 -7.49 2.77
C SER A 23 3.16 -7.25 1.42
N GLY A 24 3.60 -6.03 1.16
CA GLY A 24 4.25 -5.70 -0.13
C GLY A 24 3.28 -5.59 -1.32
N ALA A 25 1.99 -5.36 -1.07
CA ALA A 25 0.93 -5.27 -2.09
C ALA A 25 0.84 -6.50 -3.02
N PRO A 26 0.53 -7.69 -2.48
CA PRO A 26 0.34 -8.88 -3.30
C PRO A 26 -0.88 -8.73 -4.20
N THR A 27 -0.85 -9.45 -5.31
CA THR A 27 -1.98 -9.52 -6.24
C THR A 27 -3.17 -10.26 -5.62
N GLU A 28 -4.35 -10.11 -6.24
CA GLU A 28 -5.54 -10.90 -5.89
C GLU A 28 -5.23 -12.41 -5.86
N THR A 29 -4.56 -12.91 -6.90
CA THR A 29 -4.21 -14.33 -7.03
C THR A 29 -3.25 -14.80 -5.94
N GLN A 30 -2.20 -14.03 -5.64
CA GLN A 30 -1.28 -14.37 -4.55
C GLN A 30 -2.00 -14.41 -3.20
N THR A 31 -2.90 -13.45 -2.96
CA THR A 31 -3.70 -13.40 -1.72
C THR A 31 -4.65 -14.60 -1.64
N TYR A 32 -5.27 -14.98 -2.77
CA TYR A 32 -6.10 -16.17 -2.84
C TYR A 32 -5.33 -17.45 -2.51
N GLU A 33 -4.16 -17.67 -3.10
CA GLU A 33 -3.36 -18.88 -2.85
C GLU A 33 -2.90 -18.95 -1.37
N TYR A 34 -2.53 -17.80 -0.80
CA TYR A 34 -2.21 -17.69 0.62
C TYR A 34 -3.43 -18.04 1.49
N ALA A 35 -4.56 -17.40 1.25
CA ALA A 35 -5.79 -17.63 2.01
C ALA A 35 -6.26 -19.08 1.89
N LYS A 36 -6.30 -19.64 0.68
CA LYS A 36 -6.63 -21.03 0.39
C LYS A 36 -5.79 -22.00 1.23
N THR A 37 -4.48 -21.75 1.33
CA THR A 37 -3.58 -22.60 2.13
C THR A 37 -3.94 -22.58 3.61
N ILE A 38 -4.24 -21.41 4.18
CA ILE A 38 -4.65 -21.29 5.59
C ILE A 38 -6.00 -21.97 5.84
N LEU A 39 -6.97 -21.78 4.94
CA LEU A 39 -8.31 -22.37 5.05
C LEU A 39 -8.26 -23.90 4.95
N ASP A 40 -7.42 -24.43 4.04
CA ASP A 40 -7.13 -25.86 3.97
C ASP A 40 -6.54 -26.37 5.28
N LEU A 41 -5.44 -25.78 5.75
CA LEU A 41 -4.78 -26.18 7.00
C LEU A 41 -5.73 -26.20 8.21
N MET A 42 -6.58 -25.18 8.35
CA MET A 42 -7.50 -25.11 9.49
C MET A 42 -8.72 -26.04 9.38
N THR A 43 -8.99 -26.62 8.21
CA THR A 43 -10.13 -27.54 7.97
C THR A 43 -9.73 -28.97 7.64
N ARG A 44 -8.44 -29.33 7.71
CA ARG A 44 -7.94 -30.69 7.46
C ARG A 44 -8.36 -31.74 8.48
N SER A 45 -8.64 -31.34 9.73
CA SER A 45 -8.95 -32.32 10.79
C SER A 45 -10.27 -33.02 10.49
N PRO A 46 -10.34 -34.35 10.52
CA PRO A 46 -11.61 -35.06 10.33
C PRO A 46 -12.58 -34.82 11.50
N THR A 47 -12.07 -34.44 12.68
CA THR A 47 -12.87 -34.09 13.85
C THR A 47 -12.77 -32.59 14.12
N PRO A 48 -13.89 -31.84 14.06
CA PRO A 48 -13.93 -30.44 14.45
C PRO A 48 -13.50 -30.22 15.90
N HIS A 49 -12.87 -29.07 16.17
CA HIS A 49 -12.59 -28.66 17.54
C HIS A 49 -13.91 -28.43 18.30
N PRO A 50 -14.07 -28.89 19.56
CA PRO A 50 -15.35 -28.80 20.30
C PRO A 50 -15.92 -27.39 20.37
N GLU A 51 -15.05 -26.39 20.58
CA GLU A 51 -15.41 -24.97 20.69
C GLU A 51 -15.43 -24.23 19.34
N GLY A 52 -15.23 -24.95 18.23
CA GLY A 52 -14.99 -24.36 16.92
C GLY A 52 -13.60 -23.76 16.80
N LYS A 53 -13.36 -22.99 15.73
CA LYS A 53 -12.09 -22.32 15.46
C LYS A 53 -12.31 -20.83 15.15
N VAL A 54 -11.28 -20.03 15.35
CA VAL A 54 -11.30 -18.59 15.06
C VAL A 54 -10.32 -18.28 13.94
N LEU A 55 -10.76 -17.50 12.96
CA LEU A 55 -9.92 -16.92 11.91
C LEU A 55 -9.84 -15.40 12.09
N ILE A 56 -8.64 -14.89 12.35
CA ILE A 56 -8.39 -13.45 12.51
C ILE A 56 -7.75 -12.91 11.22
N ILE A 57 -8.53 -12.19 10.43
CA ILE A 57 -8.08 -11.48 9.22
C ILE A 57 -7.83 -10.01 9.60
N GLY A 58 -6.71 -9.78 10.28
CA GLY A 58 -6.36 -8.48 10.85
C GLY A 58 -5.27 -7.73 10.10
N GLY A 59 -5.20 -6.42 10.33
CA GLY A 59 -3.95 -5.68 10.28
C GLY A 59 -4.11 -4.16 10.33
N GLY A 60 -2.98 -3.48 10.29
CA GLY A 60 -2.91 -2.02 10.35
C GLY A 60 -3.50 -1.35 9.11
N ILE A 61 -3.59 -0.02 9.17
CA ILE A 61 -3.97 0.79 8.01
C ILE A 61 -2.85 0.69 6.96
N ALA A 62 -3.15 0.08 5.81
CA ALA A 62 -2.16 -0.08 4.76
C ALA A 62 -1.76 1.27 4.13
N ASN A 63 -0.51 1.37 3.67
CA ASN A 63 -0.02 2.54 2.94
C ASN A 63 -0.31 2.42 1.44
N PHE A 64 0.02 1.29 0.83
CA PHE A 64 -0.09 1.09 -0.64
C PHE A 64 -0.80 -0.20 -1.04
N THR A 65 -0.93 -1.18 -0.14
CA THR A 65 -1.68 -2.41 -0.43
C THR A 65 -3.14 -2.07 -0.70
N ASN A 66 -3.62 -2.40 -1.90
CA ASN A 66 -5.02 -2.27 -2.28
C ASN A 66 -5.86 -3.33 -1.54
N VAL A 67 -6.63 -2.88 -0.54
CA VAL A 67 -7.43 -3.74 0.32
C VAL A 67 -8.56 -4.39 -0.47
N ALA A 68 -9.19 -3.69 -1.42
CA ALA A 68 -10.22 -4.27 -2.28
C ALA A 68 -9.68 -5.44 -3.11
N SER A 69 -8.51 -5.27 -3.74
CA SER A 69 -7.87 -6.31 -4.56
C SER A 69 -7.49 -7.55 -3.72
N THR A 70 -6.83 -7.34 -2.58
CA THR A 70 -6.45 -8.45 -1.69
C THR A 70 -7.68 -9.16 -1.12
N PHE A 71 -8.72 -8.42 -0.73
CA PHE A 71 -9.94 -9.00 -0.16
C PHE A 71 -10.76 -9.75 -1.21
N LYS A 72 -10.71 -9.39 -2.49
CA LYS A 72 -11.30 -10.22 -3.57
C LYS A 72 -10.71 -11.63 -3.58
N GLY A 73 -9.39 -11.77 -3.41
CA GLY A 73 -8.72 -13.07 -3.29
C GLY A 73 -9.16 -13.86 -2.07
N ILE A 74 -9.32 -13.18 -0.92
CA ILE A 74 -9.82 -13.78 0.33
C ILE A 74 -11.28 -14.23 0.17
N VAL A 75 -12.16 -13.39 -0.40
CA VAL A 75 -13.56 -13.71 -0.67
C VAL A 75 -13.66 -14.96 -1.56
N ARG A 76 -12.83 -15.03 -2.61
CA ARG A 76 -12.77 -16.19 -3.50
C ARG A 76 -12.42 -17.48 -2.74
N ALA A 77 -11.39 -17.44 -1.91
CA ALA A 77 -10.96 -18.58 -1.10
C ALA A 77 -12.01 -18.99 -0.06
N LEU A 78 -12.60 -18.03 0.66
CA LEU A 78 -13.67 -18.31 1.63
C LEU A 78 -14.88 -18.96 0.96
N THR A 79 -15.25 -18.52 -0.24
CA THR A 79 -16.36 -19.08 -1.02
C THR A 79 -16.09 -20.54 -1.39
N GLU A 80 -14.87 -20.88 -1.84
CA GLU A 80 -14.46 -22.26 -2.16
C GLU A 80 -14.50 -23.18 -0.91
N PHE A 81 -14.09 -22.66 0.25
CA PHE A 81 -14.01 -23.41 1.51
C PHE A 81 -15.29 -23.33 2.38
N LYS A 82 -16.41 -22.85 1.83
CA LYS A 82 -17.68 -22.68 2.56
C LYS A 82 -18.07 -23.90 3.40
N GLN A 83 -18.15 -25.08 2.78
CA GLN A 83 -18.62 -26.29 3.47
C GLN A 83 -17.66 -26.76 4.59
N PRO A 84 -16.34 -26.86 4.34
CA PRO A 84 -15.38 -27.14 5.41
C PRO A 84 -15.43 -26.15 6.59
N LEU A 85 -15.61 -24.85 6.31
CA LEU A 85 -15.67 -23.81 7.35
C LEU A 85 -16.91 -23.96 8.25
N ILE A 86 -18.08 -24.25 7.67
CA ILE A 86 -19.30 -24.55 8.42
C ILE A 86 -19.11 -25.79 9.29
N ALA A 87 -18.57 -26.87 8.72
CA ALA A 87 -18.34 -28.13 9.44
C ALA A 87 -17.42 -27.95 10.66
N HIS A 88 -16.44 -27.04 10.55
CA HIS A 88 -15.49 -26.73 11.62
C HIS A 88 -15.94 -25.62 12.58
N LYS A 89 -17.18 -25.11 12.43
CA LYS A 89 -17.73 -24.00 13.23
C LYS A 89 -16.78 -22.81 13.31
N VAL A 90 -16.23 -22.41 12.16
CA VAL A 90 -15.28 -21.30 12.10
C VAL A 90 -16.00 -19.97 12.31
N ARG A 91 -15.43 -19.10 13.16
CA ARG A 91 -15.84 -17.70 13.33
C ARG A 91 -14.74 -16.79 12.78
N ILE A 92 -15.11 -15.78 12.00
CA ILE A 92 -14.18 -14.93 11.26
C ILE A 92 -14.26 -13.49 11.79
N PHE A 93 -13.11 -12.92 12.12
CA PHE A 93 -13.00 -11.53 12.59
C PHE A 93 -12.06 -10.75 11.71
N VAL A 94 -12.53 -9.61 11.20
CA VAL A 94 -11.84 -8.85 10.15
C VAL A 94 -11.65 -7.41 10.62
N ARG A 95 -10.41 -6.91 10.59
CA ARG A 95 -10.11 -5.48 10.81
C ARG A 95 -9.07 -5.02 9.82
N ARG A 96 -9.41 -4.03 8.98
CA ARG A 96 -8.48 -3.48 8.00
C ARG A 96 -8.77 -2.02 7.66
N GLY A 97 -7.73 -1.29 7.29
CA GLY A 97 -7.80 0.03 6.66
C GLY A 97 -6.75 0.18 5.56
N GLY A 98 -6.77 1.30 4.84
CA GLY A 98 -5.84 1.62 3.75
C GLY A 98 -6.53 1.72 2.39
N PRO A 99 -5.78 1.75 1.28
CA PRO A 99 -6.34 1.98 -0.05
C PRO A 99 -7.54 1.08 -0.39
N ASN A 100 -8.67 1.70 -0.74
CA ASN A 100 -9.93 1.05 -1.12
C ASN A 100 -10.50 0.08 -0.06
N TYR A 101 -10.25 0.30 1.23
CA TYR A 101 -10.70 -0.61 2.29
C TYR A 101 -12.22 -0.69 2.38
N GLN A 102 -12.96 0.39 2.09
CA GLN A 102 -14.42 0.43 2.17
C GLN A 102 -15.03 -0.67 1.29
N GLU A 103 -14.52 -0.80 0.06
CA GLU A 103 -14.97 -1.80 -0.92
C GLU A 103 -14.57 -3.23 -0.51
N GLY A 104 -13.35 -3.41 0.00
CA GLY A 104 -12.91 -4.70 0.54
C GLY A 104 -13.78 -5.17 1.71
N LEU A 105 -14.01 -4.31 2.70
CA LEU A 105 -14.86 -4.60 3.86
C LEU A 105 -16.31 -4.83 3.46
N ARG A 106 -16.85 -4.05 2.51
CA ARG A 106 -18.20 -4.24 1.95
C ARG A 106 -18.35 -5.63 1.34
N SER A 107 -17.39 -6.07 0.54
CA SER A 107 -17.39 -7.39 -0.11
C SER A 107 -17.40 -8.53 0.91
N ILE A 108 -16.62 -8.43 2.00
CA ILE A 108 -16.62 -9.45 3.06
C ILE A 108 -17.93 -9.44 3.87
N ARG A 109 -18.52 -8.28 4.14
CA ARG A 109 -19.84 -8.20 4.81
C ARG A 109 -20.92 -8.90 3.99
N GLN A 110 -20.97 -8.63 2.69
CA GLN A 110 -21.90 -9.29 1.77
C GLN A 110 -21.66 -10.81 1.69
N LEU A 111 -20.40 -11.25 1.72
CA LEU A 111 -20.10 -12.67 1.79
C LEU A 111 -20.68 -13.31 3.06
N GLY A 112 -20.60 -12.63 4.22
CA GLY A 112 -21.14 -13.12 5.49
C GLY A 112 -22.63 -13.48 5.44
N GLU A 113 -23.44 -12.76 4.65
CA GLU A 113 -24.87 -13.03 4.48
C GLU A 113 -25.14 -14.38 3.80
N SER A 114 -24.20 -14.87 2.99
CA SER A 114 -24.36 -16.07 2.16
C SER A 114 -23.44 -17.23 2.55
N LEU A 115 -22.35 -16.98 3.29
CA LEU A 115 -21.33 -17.99 3.59
C LEU A 115 -21.82 -19.00 4.65
N GLY A 116 -22.70 -18.59 5.57
CA GLY A 116 -23.24 -19.47 6.62
C GLY A 116 -22.29 -19.67 7.81
N VAL A 117 -21.28 -18.82 7.95
CA VAL A 117 -20.38 -18.74 9.11
C VAL A 117 -20.44 -17.34 9.71
N GLU A 118 -20.16 -17.21 11.01
CA GLU A 118 -20.13 -15.90 11.65
C GLU A 118 -18.96 -15.07 11.14
N ILE A 119 -19.24 -13.86 10.62
CA ILE A 119 -18.22 -12.90 10.19
C ILE A 119 -18.49 -11.54 10.84
N GLN A 120 -17.52 -11.00 11.57
CA GLN A 120 -17.56 -9.65 12.11
C GLN A 120 -16.51 -8.76 11.43
N VAL A 121 -16.92 -7.59 10.91
CA VAL A 121 -16.11 -6.76 10.00
C VAL A 121 -15.98 -5.32 10.50
N PHE A 122 -14.75 -4.94 10.83
CA PHE A 122 -14.37 -3.66 11.43
C PHE A 122 -13.42 -2.86 10.54
N GLY A 123 -13.51 -1.53 10.60
CA GLY A 123 -12.65 -0.61 9.88
C GLY A 123 -11.56 0.04 10.76
N PRO A 124 -10.93 1.12 10.27
CA PRO A 124 -9.84 1.81 10.96
C PRO A 124 -10.30 2.58 12.23
N GLU A 125 -11.60 2.77 12.43
CA GLU A 125 -12.19 3.30 13.67
C GLU A 125 -12.01 2.35 14.85
N THR A 126 -11.85 1.05 14.58
CA THR A 126 -11.60 0.03 15.59
C THR A 126 -10.09 -0.14 15.79
N HIS A 127 -9.62 -0.23 17.03
CA HIS A 127 -8.20 -0.43 17.33
C HIS A 127 -7.69 -1.76 16.71
N ILE A 128 -6.45 -1.76 16.23
CA ILE A 128 -5.88 -2.86 15.41
C ILE A 128 -6.01 -4.26 16.04
N THR A 129 -5.79 -4.37 17.36
CA THR A 129 -5.86 -5.64 18.10
C THR A 129 -7.21 -5.88 18.76
N GLU A 130 -8.19 -4.98 18.64
CA GLU A 130 -9.47 -5.06 19.37
C GLU A 130 -10.32 -6.28 18.95
N ILE A 131 -10.14 -6.75 17.72
CA ILE A 131 -10.81 -7.96 17.24
C ILE A 131 -10.32 -9.24 17.93
N VAL A 132 -9.16 -9.21 18.58
CA VAL A 132 -8.60 -10.36 19.30
C VAL A 132 -9.39 -10.68 20.57
N PRO A 133 -9.53 -9.77 21.57
CA PRO A 133 -10.36 -10.03 22.74
C PRO A 133 -11.82 -10.26 22.37
N LEU A 134 -12.36 -9.58 21.35
CA LEU A 134 -13.70 -9.84 20.83
C LEU A 134 -13.86 -11.29 20.36
N ALA A 135 -12.90 -11.81 19.60
CA ALA A 135 -12.97 -13.17 19.08
C ALA A 135 -12.85 -14.25 20.16
N LEU A 136 -11.98 -14.02 21.15
CA LEU A 136 -11.62 -15.00 22.17
C LEU A 136 -12.51 -14.96 23.42
N THR A 137 -13.03 -13.78 23.79
CA THR A 137 -13.80 -13.59 25.04
C THR A 137 -15.25 -13.14 24.81
N GLY A 138 -15.59 -12.73 23.58
CA GLY A 138 -16.89 -12.14 23.25
C GLY A 138 -17.09 -10.71 23.77
N LYS A 139 -16.07 -10.10 24.38
CA LYS A 139 -16.11 -8.74 24.93
C LYS A 139 -15.01 -7.87 24.32
N ALA A 140 -15.35 -6.60 24.10
CA ALA A 140 -14.38 -5.57 23.80
C ALA A 140 -13.46 -5.34 25.02
N SER A 141 -12.25 -4.84 24.80
CA SER A 141 -11.36 -4.44 25.87
C SER A 141 -11.93 -3.22 26.62
N ASP A 142 -11.87 -3.22 27.96
CA ASP A 142 -12.39 -2.13 28.82
C ASP A 142 -11.68 -0.77 28.59
N ASN A 143 -10.68 -0.70 27.70
CA ASN A 143 -9.65 0.34 27.66
C ASN A 143 -9.91 1.49 26.66
N LEU A 144 -10.89 1.38 25.75
CA LEU A 144 -11.10 2.37 24.68
C LEU A 144 -12.15 3.45 24.98
N ALA A 145 -12.97 3.28 26.03
CA ALA A 145 -13.98 4.28 26.41
C ALA A 145 -13.38 5.60 26.96
N VAL A 146 -12.17 5.55 27.53
CA VAL A 146 -11.56 6.69 28.23
C VAL A 146 -10.90 7.70 27.28
N ALA A 147 -10.41 7.28 26.11
CA ALA A 147 -9.75 8.18 25.15
C ALA A 147 -10.73 9.13 24.45
N ASN A 148 -11.98 8.69 24.21
CA ASN A 148 -13.02 9.52 23.59
C ASN A 148 -13.62 10.57 24.54
N GLY A 149 -13.47 10.41 25.87
CA GLY A 149 -14.07 11.32 26.86
C GLY A 149 -13.19 12.50 27.30
N ALA A 150 -11.89 12.49 26.97
CA ALA A 150 -10.93 13.46 27.52
C ALA A 150 -10.62 14.67 26.61
N VAL A 151 -11.26 14.76 25.44
CA VAL A 151 -11.19 15.93 24.54
C VAL A 151 -12.61 16.38 24.18
N ASN A 152 -13.40 16.74 25.19
CA ASN A 152 -14.68 17.44 25.01
C ASN A 152 -14.40 18.85 24.47
N GLY A 153 -14.26 18.93 23.15
CA GLY A 153 -13.99 20.16 22.41
C GLY A 153 -13.70 19.96 20.92
N ILE A 154 -13.50 18.72 20.46
CA ILE A 154 -13.29 18.42 19.04
C ILE A 154 -14.33 17.39 18.62
N SER A 155 -15.34 17.84 17.88
CA SER A 155 -16.37 16.97 17.32
C SER A 155 -15.73 15.92 16.42
N SER A 156 -15.85 14.64 16.78
CA SER A 156 -15.67 13.50 15.87
C SER A 156 -16.88 13.37 14.95
N GLY A 157 -17.13 14.41 14.15
CA GLY A 157 -18.09 14.36 13.05
C GLY A 157 -17.50 13.54 11.91
N ASN A 158 -18.28 12.60 11.38
CA ASN A 158 -17.92 11.82 10.20
C ASN A 158 -18.03 12.75 8.98
N LEU A 159 -17.02 13.61 8.77
CA LEU A 159 -17.04 14.72 7.81
C LEU A 159 -17.39 14.30 6.38
N LEU A 160 -17.09 13.05 5.98
CA LEU A 160 -17.48 12.51 4.67
C LEU A 160 -19.00 12.27 4.56
N GLN A 161 -19.66 11.84 5.63
CA GLN A 161 -21.11 11.63 5.63
C GLN A 161 -21.87 12.96 5.71
N ASP A 162 -21.33 13.94 6.43
CA ASP A 162 -21.89 15.29 6.50
C ASP A 162 -21.69 16.08 5.19
N GLN A 163 -20.59 15.84 4.46
CA GLN A 163 -20.37 16.42 3.12
C GLN A 163 -21.25 15.80 2.03
N LEU A 164 -21.69 14.54 2.19
CA LEU A 164 -22.59 13.86 1.25
C LEU A 164 -24.04 14.39 1.30
N LEU A 165 -24.42 15.09 2.37
CA LEU A 165 -25.80 15.56 2.61
C LEU A 165 -26.00 17.08 2.41
N GLY A 166 -24.98 17.81 1.94
CA GLY A 166 -24.98 19.28 1.88
C GLY A 166 -25.24 19.92 0.50
N SER A 167 -26.50 20.31 0.26
CA SER A 167 -26.99 21.35 -0.65
C SER A 167 -26.72 21.28 -2.17
N THR A 168 -27.83 21.16 -2.89
CA THR A 168 -28.03 21.43 -4.32
C THR A 168 -27.57 22.83 -4.74
N SER A 169 -26.70 22.94 -5.74
CA SER A 169 -26.63 24.13 -6.59
C SER A 169 -26.21 23.84 -8.04
N THR A 170 -26.81 24.64 -8.91
CA THR A 170 -26.89 24.71 -10.38
C THR A 170 -25.68 24.29 -11.22
N VAL A 171 -26.00 23.50 -12.27
CA VAL A 171 -25.12 23.00 -13.33
C VAL A 171 -24.70 24.14 -14.28
N ALA A 172 -23.40 24.29 -14.51
CA ALA A 172 -22.84 25.01 -15.66
C ALA A 172 -21.99 24.04 -16.49
N THR A 173 -22.26 23.98 -17.79
CA THR A 173 -21.63 23.08 -18.77
C THR A 173 -20.32 23.66 -19.30
N PRO A 174 -19.20 22.90 -19.35
CA PRO A 174 -18.10 23.22 -20.25
C PRO A 174 -17.98 22.23 -21.41
N ALA A 175 -17.52 22.78 -22.53
CA ALA A 175 -17.44 22.17 -23.85
C ALA A 175 -16.40 21.03 -23.96
N ALA A 176 -16.69 20.12 -24.89
CA ALA A 176 -15.94 18.91 -25.18
C ALA A 176 -14.60 19.17 -25.88
N THR A 177 -13.56 18.45 -25.48
CA THR A 177 -12.36 18.19 -26.29
C THR A 177 -11.98 16.70 -26.24
N ALA A 178 -11.54 16.19 -27.39
CA ALA A 178 -11.46 14.78 -27.78
C ALA A 178 -10.40 13.95 -27.02
N PRO A 179 -10.56 12.61 -26.94
CA PRO A 179 -9.62 11.74 -26.26
C PRO A 179 -8.41 11.41 -27.16
N VAL A 180 -7.21 11.61 -26.63
CA VAL A 180 -5.96 11.12 -27.24
C VAL A 180 -5.58 9.78 -26.59
N SER A 181 -5.18 8.85 -27.45
CA SER A 181 -4.86 7.44 -27.22
C SER A 181 -3.94 7.16 -26.03
N ARG A 182 -4.32 6.17 -25.21
CA ARG A 182 -3.49 5.56 -24.16
C ARG A 182 -2.33 4.77 -24.78
N ALA A 183 -1.14 5.35 -24.79
CA ALA A 183 0.10 4.57 -24.73
C ALA A 183 0.35 4.18 -23.26
N GLY A 184 0.64 2.90 -23.02
CA GLY A 184 0.76 2.32 -21.68
C GLY A 184 1.72 3.11 -20.79
N THR A 185 1.19 3.67 -19.72
CA THR A 185 1.99 4.30 -18.66
C THR A 185 2.74 3.19 -17.91
N PRO A 186 4.07 3.24 -17.77
CA PRO A 186 4.79 2.30 -16.93
C PRO A 186 4.20 2.33 -15.50
N PRO A 187 4.20 1.21 -14.75
CA PRO A 187 3.71 1.22 -13.38
C PRO A 187 4.49 2.27 -12.57
N GLN A 188 3.79 3.27 -12.03
CA GLN A 188 4.37 4.35 -11.22
C GLN A 188 5.24 3.81 -10.06
N GLU A 189 4.94 2.59 -9.60
CA GLU A 189 5.63 1.85 -8.55
C GLU A 189 7.07 1.40 -8.88
N ARG A 190 7.56 1.59 -10.12
CA ARG A 190 8.92 1.20 -10.54
C ARG A 190 9.85 2.38 -10.85
N MET A 191 9.40 3.61 -10.67
CA MET A 191 10.19 4.81 -11.00
C MET A 191 10.86 5.38 -9.75
N THR A 192 12.14 5.75 -9.89
CA THR A 192 12.86 6.48 -8.84
C THR A 192 12.41 7.94 -8.88
N TYR A 193 11.90 8.45 -7.77
CA TYR A 193 11.47 9.84 -7.68
C TYR A 193 12.63 10.72 -7.23
N PHE A 194 12.81 11.83 -7.95
CA PHE A 194 13.77 12.88 -7.66
C PHE A 194 13.01 14.02 -6.99
N THR A 195 13.27 14.26 -5.70
CA THR A 195 12.39 15.09 -4.85
C THR A 195 13.14 16.16 -4.09
N GLU A 196 12.60 17.37 -4.08
CA GLU A 196 13.10 18.45 -3.22
C GLU A 196 12.48 18.30 -1.82
N ALA A 197 13.30 17.91 -0.84
CA ALA A 197 12.92 17.93 0.57
C ALA A 197 13.25 19.30 1.17
N ASP A 198 12.72 20.39 0.58
CA ASP A 198 12.83 21.71 1.20
C ASP A 198 12.01 21.71 2.52
N THR A 199 12.69 21.33 3.60
CA THR A 199 12.14 21.26 4.96
C THR A 199 11.86 22.65 5.55
N LYS A 200 12.23 23.73 4.86
CA LYS A 200 12.00 25.12 5.28
C LYS A 200 10.78 25.75 4.61
N LYS A 201 10.25 25.19 3.52
CA LYS A 201 9.05 25.70 2.84
C LYS A 201 7.86 24.83 3.20
N THR A 202 6.99 25.39 4.03
CA THR A 202 5.77 24.73 4.47
C THR A 202 4.73 24.70 3.37
N GLY A 203 4.08 23.55 3.36
CA GLY A 203 2.89 23.16 2.66
C GLY A 203 3.17 22.62 1.30
N GLY A 204 2.28 21.69 0.78
CA GLY A 204 1.90 20.89 -0.48
C GLY A 204 0.55 21.29 -1.11
N HIS A 205 0.04 20.85 -2.27
CA HIS A 205 -1.37 21.24 -2.63
C HIS A 205 -2.38 20.81 -1.55
N ASP A 206 -1.99 19.79 -0.76
CA ASP A 206 -2.72 19.23 0.39
C ASP A 206 -2.10 19.63 1.73
N THR A 207 -1.05 20.44 1.71
CA THR A 207 -0.34 20.94 2.90
C THR A 207 -0.09 22.48 2.86
N ASN A 208 -0.50 23.21 1.79
CA ASN A 208 -0.17 24.57 1.29
C ASN A 208 1.18 24.85 0.52
N ARG A 209 1.62 24.06 -0.48
CA ARG A 209 2.91 24.15 -1.24
C ARG A 209 2.62 25.05 -2.39
N GLU A 210 3.61 25.85 -2.70
CA GLU A 210 3.67 26.55 -3.96
C GLU A 210 4.10 25.63 -5.11
N VAL A 211 4.97 24.63 -4.83
CA VAL A 211 5.56 23.73 -5.83
C VAL A 211 5.40 22.24 -5.49
N PRO A 212 5.24 21.33 -6.46
CA PRO A 212 5.25 19.89 -6.21
C PRO A 212 6.53 19.42 -5.50
N SER A 213 6.45 18.31 -4.77
CA SER A 213 7.62 17.72 -4.11
C SER A 213 8.50 16.88 -5.03
N VAL A 214 7.93 16.40 -6.13
CA VAL A 214 8.65 15.63 -7.15
C VAL A 214 9.05 16.59 -8.26
N ALA A 215 10.35 16.71 -8.50
CA ALA A 215 10.90 17.53 -9.56
C ALA A 215 11.02 16.75 -10.88
N ALA A 216 11.46 15.48 -10.78
CA ALA A 216 11.65 14.61 -11.92
C ALA A 216 11.54 13.13 -11.52
N MET A 217 11.49 12.25 -12.53
CA MET A 217 11.52 10.81 -12.34
C MET A 217 12.68 10.22 -13.15
N ILE A 218 13.33 9.18 -12.62
CA ILE A 218 14.34 8.41 -13.35
C ILE A 218 13.77 7.04 -13.67
N TYR A 219 13.72 6.72 -14.97
CA TYR A 219 13.31 5.43 -15.49
C TYR A 219 14.24 5.00 -16.62
N PRO A 220 15.15 4.03 -16.39
CA PRO A 220 16.21 3.70 -17.34
C PRO A 220 15.71 2.93 -18.58
N PHE A 221 14.44 2.51 -18.59
CA PHE A 221 13.85 1.74 -19.68
C PHE A 221 13.03 2.67 -20.58
N GLY A 222 13.48 2.87 -21.82
CA GLY A 222 12.79 3.74 -22.78
C GLY A 222 13.48 5.08 -22.97
N GLY A 223 12.79 6.02 -23.63
CA GLY A 223 13.30 7.36 -23.90
C GLY A 223 12.84 8.39 -22.87
N ALA A 224 13.54 9.52 -22.82
CA ALA A 224 13.09 10.68 -22.06
C ALA A 224 11.71 11.16 -22.56
N HIS A 225 10.81 11.42 -21.63
CA HIS A 225 9.44 11.86 -21.93
C HIS A 225 8.88 12.69 -20.79
N VAL A 226 7.67 13.21 -20.96
CA VAL A 226 6.93 13.88 -19.89
C VAL A 226 5.72 13.06 -19.50
N GLN A 227 5.43 12.99 -18.21
CA GLN A 227 4.27 12.31 -17.66
C GLN A 227 3.30 13.32 -17.05
N LYS A 228 2.00 13.14 -17.34
CA LYS A 228 0.93 13.97 -16.80
C LYS A 228 0.64 13.61 -15.35
N PHE A 229 0.49 14.63 -14.51
CA PHE A 229 0.09 14.56 -13.11
C PHE A 229 -0.95 15.63 -12.79
N TYR A 230 -1.55 15.57 -11.61
CA TYR A 230 -2.45 16.60 -11.10
C TYR A 230 -1.77 17.43 -10.01
N TRP A 231 -1.99 18.75 -10.06
CA TRP A 231 -1.70 19.72 -9.01
C TRP A 231 -3.01 20.39 -8.62
N GLY A 232 -3.65 19.86 -7.58
CA GLY A 232 -5.04 20.18 -7.25
C GLY A 232 -5.97 19.74 -8.37
N THR A 233 -6.63 20.69 -9.04
CA THR A 233 -7.49 20.44 -10.20
C THR A 233 -6.80 20.63 -11.54
N LYS A 234 -5.54 21.13 -11.56
CA LYS A 234 -4.81 21.44 -12.79
C LYS A 234 -3.94 20.26 -13.21
N GLU A 235 -3.89 19.98 -14.50
CA GLU A 235 -2.87 19.07 -15.04
C GLU A 235 -1.50 19.75 -15.05
N THR A 236 -0.47 19.01 -14.65
CA THR A 236 0.94 19.40 -14.73
C THR A 236 1.77 18.29 -15.38
N LEU A 237 2.98 18.61 -15.82
CA LEU A 237 3.88 17.69 -16.49
C LEU A 237 5.16 17.51 -15.66
N LEU A 238 5.53 16.27 -15.39
CA LEU A 238 6.82 15.93 -14.79
C LEU A 238 7.74 15.26 -15.82
N PRO A 239 9.00 15.69 -15.93
CA PRO A 239 9.95 15.06 -16.84
C PRO A 239 10.43 13.72 -16.28
N VAL A 240 10.60 12.76 -17.19
CA VAL A 240 11.15 11.44 -16.94
C VAL A 240 12.46 11.31 -17.71
N TYR A 241 13.55 11.07 -16.98
CA TYR A 241 14.91 10.91 -17.51
C TYR A 241 15.36 9.46 -17.48
N THR A 242 16.34 9.12 -18.33
CA THR A 242 16.92 7.77 -18.38
C THR A 242 18.14 7.63 -17.49
N THR A 243 18.87 8.72 -17.22
CA THR A 243 20.07 8.75 -16.38
C THR A 243 19.90 9.68 -15.20
N LEU A 244 20.60 9.36 -14.11
CA LEU A 244 20.61 10.20 -12.92
C LEU A 244 21.38 11.50 -13.15
N GLU A 245 22.49 11.44 -13.90
CA GLU A 245 23.33 12.59 -14.24
C GLU A 245 22.52 13.71 -14.90
N GLU A 246 21.69 13.37 -15.89
CA GLU A 246 20.84 14.35 -16.56
C GLU A 246 19.83 15.00 -15.59
N ALA A 247 19.24 14.20 -14.69
CA ALA A 247 18.29 14.69 -13.69
C ALA A 247 18.98 15.60 -12.66
N THR A 248 20.15 15.21 -12.13
CA THR A 248 20.91 16.02 -11.16
C THR A 248 21.37 17.35 -11.75
N THR A 249 21.82 17.35 -13.01
CA THR A 249 22.25 18.59 -13.68
C THR A 249 21.10 19.56 -13.92
N LYS A 250 19.92 19.04 -14.28
CA LYS A 250 18.74 19.89 -14.57
C LYS A 250 18.01 20.38 -13.32
N PHE A 251 18.13 19.67 -12.21
CA PHE A 251 17.45 19.97 -10.94
C PHE A 251 18.46 20.04 -9.79
N PRO A 252 19.35 21.05 -9.75
CA PRO A 252 20.38 21.18 -8.71
C PRO A 252 19.81 21.40 -7.30
N GLU A 253 18.55 21.80 -7.16
CA GLU A 253 17.85 22.02 -5.90
C GLU A 253 17.42 20.72 -5.19
N VAL A 254 17.37 19.60 -5.92
CA VAL A 254 16.92 18.32 -5.37
C VAL A 254 18.00 17.72 -4.47
N ASP A 255 17.61 17.36 -3.24
CA ASP A 255 18.50 16.78 -2.23
C ASP A 255 18.10 15.37 -1.80
N THR A 256 16.96 14.86 -2.29
CA THR A 256 16.36 13.60 -1.84
C THR A 256 15.97 12.71 -3.00
N VAL A 257 16.32 11.42 -2.91
CA VAL A 257 15.94 10.40 -3.89
C VAL A 257 15.12 9.31 -3.23
N VAL A 258 13.96 9.00 -3.81
CA VAL A 258 13.13 7.85 -3.40
C VAL A 258 13.34 6.71 -4.40
N ASN A 259 14.10 5.70 -3.99
CA ASN A 259 14.52 4.59 -4.84
C ASN A 259 13.54 3.41 -4.77
N PHE A 260 12.73 3.28 -5.83
CA PHE A 260 11.78 2.18 -6.06
C PHE A 260 12.38 1.02 -6.88
N ALA A 261 13.70 1.00 -7.08
CA ALA A 261 14.36 -0.13 -7.72
C ALA A 261 14.05 -1.46 -7.02
N SER A 262 13.95 -2.54 -7.78
CA SER A 262 13.74 -3.89 -7.23
C SER A 262 14.89 -4.31 -6.30
N CYS A 263 14.67 -5.30 -5.43
CA CYS A 263 15.72 -5.87 -4.57
C CYS A 263 16.97 -6.36 -5.34
N ARG A 264 16.83 -6.64 -6.64
CA ARG A 264 17.93 -7.06 -7.54
C ARG A 264 18.77 -5.88 -8.04
N SER A 265 18.15 -4.71 -8.26
CA SER A 265 18.78 -3.53 -8.87
C SER A 265 19.06 -2.41 -7.87
N VAL A 266 18.50 -2.48 -6.66
CA VAL A 266 18.62 -1.46 -5.62
C VAL A 266 20.07 -1.21 -5.19
N TYR A 267 20.90 -2.25 -5.17
CA TYR A 267 22.30 -2.11 -4.81
C TYR A 267 23.04 -1.20 -5.78
N GLN A 268 22.99 -1.51 -7.08
CA GLN A 268 23.69 -0.74 -8.10
C GLN A 268 23.12 0.67 -8.22
N SER A 269 21.78 0.80 -8.28
CA SER A 269 21.13 2.12 -8.36
C SER A 269 21.46 3.01 -7.17
N THR A 270 21.56 2.47 -5.95
CA THR A 270 21.93 3.26 -4.78
C THR A 270 23.39 3.71 -4.82
N LEU A 271 24.32 2.84 -5.26
CA LEU A 271 25.71 3.25 -5.46
C LEU A 271 25.86 4.33 -6.53
N ASP A 272 25.06 4.24 -7.59
CA ASP A 272 25.03 5.28 -8.62
C ASP A 272 24.47 6.60 -8.08
N ILE A 273 23.45 6.56 -7.21
CA ILE A 273 22.95 7.75 -6.50
C ILE A 273 24.03 8.36 -5.60
N LEU A 274 24.77 7.54 -4.87
CA LEU A 274 25.83 8.02 -3.97
C LEU A 274 26.95 8.76 -4.73
N LYS A 275 27.20 8.47 -6.01
CA LYS A 275 28.17 9.25 -6.81
C LYS A 275 27.82 10.74 -6.91
N HIS A 276 26.56 11.11 -6.65
CA HIS A 276 26.05 12.48 -6.64
C HIS A 276 25.77 12.98 -5.21
N SER A 277 26.53 12.51 -4.21
CA SER A 277 26.35 12.88 -2.79
C SER A 277 26.75 14.32 -2.45
N ASP A 278 27.41 15.02 -3.36
CA ASP A 278 27.60 16.47 -3.31
C ASP A 278 26.25 17.20 -3.29
N GLN A 279 25.29 16.71 -4.06
CA GLN A 279 23.92 17.21 -4.14
C GLN A 279 22.95 16.41 -3.25
N ILE A 280 22.92 15.07 -3.38
CA ILE A 280 21.94 14.20 -2.73
C ILE A 280 22.33 13.91 -1.28
N LYS A 281 21.47 14.28 -0.33
CA LYS A 281 21.68 14.13 1.11
C LYS A 281 20.81 13.05 1.75
N THR A 282 19.70 12.69 1.12
CA THR A 282 18.80 11.64 1.64
C THR A 282 18.42 10.65 0.54
N ILE A 283 18.49 9.35 0.86
CA ILE A 283 18.03 8.28 -0.01
C ILE A 283 17.03 7.42 0.76
N ALA A 284 15.80 7.31 0.25
CA ALA A 284 14.82 6.36 0.75
C ALA A 284 14.84 5.09 -0.11
N ILE A 285 15.14 3.95 0.50
CA ILE A 285 15.23 2.65 -0.19
C ILE A 285 13.97 1.83 0.12
N ILE A 286 13.06 1.75 -0.85
CA ILE A 286 11.75 1.11 -0.64
C ILE A 286 11.84 -0.42 -0.71
N ALA A 287 12.77 -0.95 -1.50
CA ALA A 287 12.91 -2.37 -1.78
C ALA A 287 13.05 -3.22 -0.51
N GLU A 288 12.23 -4.24 -0.39
CA GLU A 288 12.35 -5.31 0.61
C GLU A 288 13.12 -6.50 0.03
N GLY A 289 13.82 -7.27 0.89
CA GLY A 289 14.59 -8.45 0.48
C GLY A 289 15.96 -8.11 -0.10
N VAL A 290 16.56 -7.01 0.34
CA VAL A 290 17.95 -6.66 -0.02
C VAL A 290 18.89 -7.58 0.76
N PRO A 291 19.82 -8.30 0.11
CA PRO A 291 20.75 -9.17 0.85
C PRO A 291 21.55 -8.39 1.89
N GLU A 292 21.66 -8.91 3.12
CA GLU A 292 22.30 -8.21 4.25
C GLU A 292 23.72 -7.70 3.95
N ARG A 293 24.50 -8.46 3.17
CA ARG A 293 25.83 -8.03 2.72
C ARG A 293 25.77 -6.77 1.86
N ARG A 294 24.79 -6.66 0.95
CA ARG A 294 24.60 -5.51 0.08
C ARG A 294 24.08 -4.31 0.87
N ALA A 295 23.15 -4.51 1.80
CA ALA A 295 22.72 -3.46 2.72
C ALA A 295 23.92 -2.86 3.48
N ARG A 296 24.76 -3.70 4.12
CA ARG A 296 25.97 -3.22 4.83
C ARG A 296 26.95 -2.45 3.93
N GLN A 297 27.11 -2.86 2.67
CA GLN A 297 27.95 -2.13 1.71
C GLN A 297 27.38 -0.74 1.38
N ILE A 298 26.07 -0.64 1.12
CA ILE A 298 25.38 0.63 0.90
C ILE A 298 25.55 1.55 2.11
N LEU A 299 25.32 1.01 3.31
CA LEU A 299 25.41 1.75 4.56
C LEU A 299 26.83 2.27 4.82
N TRP A 300 27.84 1.44 4.55
CA TRP A 300 29.23 1.83 4.70
C TRP A 300 29.57 3.00 3.77
N GLU A 301 29.18 2.92 2.50
CA GLU A 301 29.42 3.97 1.50
C GLU A 301 28.67 5.26 1.84
N ALA A 302 27.38 5.16 2.16
CA ALA A 302 26.55 6.30 2.53
C ALA A 302 27.10 7.05 3.75
N LYS A 303 27.67 6.33 4.73
CA LYS A 303 28.31 6.94 5.90
C LYS A 303 29.59 7.70 5.54
N GLN A 304 30.42 7.19 4.63
CA GLN A 304 31.62 7.91 4.16
C GLN A 304 31.26 9.23 3.49
N GLN A 305 30.10 9.27 2.83
CA GLN A 305 29.63 10.41 2.05
C GLN A 305 28.62 11.29 2.81
N ASN A 306 28.35 10.99 4.08
CA ASN A 306 27.39 11.70 4.94
C ASN A 306 25.98 11.81 4.32
N VAL A 307 25.50 10.72 3.72
CA VAL A 307 24.16 10.60 3.15
C VAL A 307 23.25 9.82 4.10
N LEU A 308 22.08 10.37 4.41
CA LEU A 308 21.06 9.70 5.22
C LEU A 308 20.33 8.65 4.39
N VAL A 309 20.31 7.40 4.85
CA VAL A 309 19.56 6.32 4.20
C VAL A 309 18.37 5.92 5.06
N ILE A 310 17.15 6.02 4.54
CA ILE A 310 15.92 5.53 5.19
C ILE A 310 15.53 4.23 4.48
N GLY A 311 15.47 3.11 5.20
CA GLY A 311 15.35 1.77 4.62
C GLY A 311 16.69 1.01 4.60
N PRO A 312 16.82 -0.16 3.92
CA PRO A 312 15.83 -0.77 3.02
C PRO A 312 14.57 -1.32 3.72
N ALA A 313 13.67 -1.91 2.94
CA ALA A 313 12.41 -2.50 3.43
C ALA A 313 11.56 -1.50 4.23
N THR A 314 11.37 -0.30 3.68
CA THR A 314 10.58 0.76 4.31
C THR A 314 9.54 1.32 3.36
N VAL A 315 8.47 1.88 3.93
CA VAL A 315 7.56 2.78 3.21
C VAL A 315 8.13 4.21 3.09
N GLY A 316 9.10 4.54 3.95
CA GLY A 316 9.72 5.85 4.07
C GLY A 316 9.34 6.58 5.36
N GLY A 317 8.74 7.76 5.23
CA GLY A 317 8.41 8.64 6.32
C GLY A 317 7.51 9.80 5.87
N ILE A 318 6.92 10.49 6.83
CA ILE A 318 6.05 11.63 6.62
C ILE A 318 6.40 12.75 7.60
N LYS A 319 6.54 13.96 7.07
CA LYS A 319 6.59 15.20 7.83
C LYS A 319 5.35 16.02 7.46
N PRO A 320 4.25 15.90 8.24
CA PRO A 320 3.01 16.59 7.96
C PRO A 320 3.20 18.08 7.74
N GLY A 321 2.58 18.62 6.69
CA GLY A 321 2.80 20.01 6.29
C GLY A 321 4.04 20.25 5.42
N CYS A 322 4.92 19.26 5.18
CA CYS A 322 6.18 19.47 4.46
C CYS A 322 6.37 18.46 3.32
N PHE A 323 6.62 17.20 3.66
CA PHE A 323 7.04 16.19 2.71
C PHE A 323 6.61 14.79 3.14
N LYS A 324 6.33 13.94 2.16
CA LYS A 324 5.96 12.53 2.34
C LYS A 324 6.80 11.71 1.37
N ILE A 325 7.46 10.69 1.88
CA ILE A 325 8.23 9.76 1.05
C ILE A 325 7.28 8.74 0.45
N GLY A 326 7.18 8.74 -0.88
CA GLY A 326 6.44 7.75 -1.66
C GLY A 326 5.03 7.51 -1.14
N ASN A 327 4.76 6.28 -0.72
CA ASN A 327 3.43 5.82 -0.34
C ASN A 327 3.05 6.07 1.13
N THR A 328 3.93 6.66 1.95
CA THR A 328 3.72 6.77 3.41
C THR A 328 2.42 7.50 3.78
N GLY A 329 1.56 6.92 4.62
CA GLY A 329 0.26 7.50 4.96
C GLY A 329 -0.85 7.23 3.94
N GLY A 330 -0.54 6.57 2.82
CA GLY A 330 -1.53 6.08 1.84
C GLY A 330 -2.34 7.14 1.10
N MET A 331 -3.59 6.81 0.79
CA MET A 331 -4.50 7.65 0.03
C MET A 331 -4.92 8.90 0.82
N MET A 332 -5.49 9.88 0.11
CA MET A 332 -5.85 11.17 0.70
C MET A 332 -6.85 11.04 1.85
N ASP A 333 -7.79 10.10 1.76
CA ASP A 333 -8.77 9.84 2.81
C ASP A 333 -8.08 9.61 4.18
N ASN A 334 -6.98 8.85 4.20
CA ASN A 334 -6.20 8.61 5.39
C ASN A 334 -5.32 9.80 5.79
N ILE A 335 -4.77 10.55 4.83
CA ILE A 335 -4.02 11.79 5.10
C ILE A 335 -4.94 12.80 5.83
N VAL A 336 -6.19 12.92 5.39
CA VAL A 336 -7.18 13.79 6.03
C VAL A 336 -7.66 13.21 7.36
N SER A 337 -8.04 11.93 7.41
CA SER A 337 -8.57 11.32 8.65
C SER A 337 -7.55 11.32 9.79
N SER A 338 -6.27 11.17 9.47
CA SER A 338 -5.16 11.21 10.43
C SER A 338 -4.54 12.60 10.59
N LYS A 339 -5.16 13.65 10.01
CA LYS A 339 -4.73 15.06 10.08
C LYS A 339 -3.26 15.29 9.67
N LEU A 340 -2.77 14.52 8.71
CA LEU A 340 -1.38 14.55 8.23
C LEU A 340 -1.09 15.70 7.24
N TYR A 341 -2.09 16.54 6.96
CA TYR A 341 -1.94 17.77 6.20
C TYR A 341 -1.36 18.95 7.02
N ARG A 342 -1.24 18.81 8.35
CA ARG A 342 -0.68 19.84 9.23
C ARG A 342 0.23 19.23 10.28
N SER A 343 1.23 19.99 10.70
CA SER A 343 2.20 19.54 11.70
C SER A 343 1.64 19.60 13.13
N GLY A 344 1.78 18.50 13.88
CA GLY A 344 1.56 18.46 15.33
C GLY A 344 2.87 18.57 16.11
N SER A 345 2.90 18.06 17.35
CA SER A 345 4.08 18.17 18.23
C SER A 345 4.83 16.84 18.48
N ILE A 346 4.33 15.72 17.95
CA ILE A 346 4.78 14.37 18.31
C ILE A 346 5.59 13.77 17.17
N ALA A 347 6.84 13.39 17.41
CA ALA A 347 7.63 12.66 16.42
C ALA A 347 7.70 11.17 16.75
N TYR A 348 7.68 10.31 15.74
CA TYR A 348 7.82 8.88 15.94
C TYR A 348 8.88 8.24 15.04
N VAL A 349 9.41 7.11 15.52
CA VAL A 349 10.24 6.20 14.73
C VAL A 349 9.76 4.76 14.94
N SER A 350 9.66 4.00 13.85
CA SER A 350 9.15 2.62 13.83
C SER A 350 10.01 1.75 12.90
N LYS A 351 10.08 0.44 13.12
CA LYS A 351 10.56 -0.49 12.09
C LYS A 351 9.52 -0.73 11.00
N SER A 352 8.30 -1.10 11.39
CA SER A 352 7.21 -1.45 10.47
C SER A 352 6.62 -0.23 9.78
N GLY A 353 6.54 -0.28 8.44
CA GLY A 353 5.79 0.69 7.65
C GLY A 353 4.27 0.58 7.82
N GLY A 354 3.73 -0.62 8.05
CA GLY A 354 2.30 -0.80 8.35
C GLY A 354 1.93 -0.17 9.70
N MET A 355 2.75 -0.41 10.73
CA MET A 355 2.51 0.17 12.05
C MET A 355 2.81 1.67 12.08
N SER A 356 3.67 2.21 11.22
CA SER A 356 3.86 3.66 11.15
C SER A 356 2.57 4.39 10.77
N ASN A 357 1.74 3.79 9.91
CA ASN A 357 0.46 4.35 9.56
C ASN A 357 -0.61 4.12 10.65
N GLU A 358 -0.51 3.03 11.40
CA GLU A 358 -1.33 2.86 12.61
C GLU A 358 -0.95 3.89 13.69
N LEU A 359 0.34 4.22 13.84
CA LEU A 359 0.79 5.31 14.72
C LEU A 359 0.25 6.66 14.29
N ASN A 360 0.17 6.96 12.98
CA ASN A 360 -0.49 8.18 12.49
C ASN A 360 -1.94 8.28 13.00
N ASN A 361 -2.70 7.19 12.91
CA ASN A 361 -4.08 7.11 13.39
C ASN A 361 -4.16 7.23 14.93
N ILE A 362 -3.30 6.52 15.67
CA ILE A 362 -3.31 6.57 17.13
C ILE A 362 -2.93 7.97 17.65
N ILE A 363 -1.85 8.56 17.11
CA ILE A 363 -1.35 9.87 17.53
C ILE A 363 -2.38 10.96 17.20
N SER A 364 -2.94 10.96 16.00
CA SER A 364 -3.95 11.97 15.60
C SER A 364 -5.22 11.96 16.45
N ARG A 365 -5.59 10.81 17.02
CA ARG A 365 -6.74 10.66 17.93
C ARG A 365 -6.42 11.01 19.38
N THR A 366 -5.16 10.95 19.79
CA THR A 366 -4.76 11.07 21.20
C THR A 366 -4.00 12.36 21.52
N THR A 367 -3.49 13.06 20.50
CA THR A 367 -2.66 14.27 20.63
C THR A 367 -3.02 15.35 19.59
N ASP A 368 -2.21 16.41 19.44
CA ASP A 368 -2.37 17.44 18.40
C ASP A 368 -1.94 17.00 16.99
N GLY A 369 -1.32 15.82 16.86
CA GLY A 369 -0.92 15.22 15.59
C GLY A 369 0.58 14.91 15.49
N VAL A 370 0.97 14.37 14.33
CA VAL A 370 2.37 14.00 14.04
C VAL A 370 3.16 15.22 13.59
N TYR A 371 4.35 15.41 14.17
CA TYR A 371 5.36 16.37 13.74
C TYR A 371 6.21 15.81 12.59
N GLU A 372 6.79 14.63 12.81
CA GLU A 372 7.58 13.88 11.82
C GLU A 372 7.60 12.39 12.20
N GLY A 373 7.37 11.52 11.23
CA GLY A 373 7.28 10.08 11.42
C GLY A 373 8.16 9.34 10.43
N VAL A 374 9.02 8.45 10.91
CA VAL A 374 9.91 7.65 10.04
C VAL A 374 9.74 6.16 10.32
N ALA A 375 9.61 5.37 9.26
CA ALA A 375 9.82 3.94 9.30
C ALA A 375 11.27 3.65 8.86
N ILE A 376 12.12 3.12 9.74
CA ILE A 376 13.53 2.83 9.43
C ILE A 376 13.69 1.59 8.54
N GLY A 377 12.69 0.72 8.54
CA GLY A 377 12.64 -0.52 7.74
C GLY A 377 12.79 -1.80 8.57
N GLY A 378 12.31 -2.91 8.01
CA GLY A 378 12.30 -4.23 8.67
C GLY A 378 13.60 -5.03 8.54
N ASP A 379 14.53 -4.58 7.71
CA ASP A 379 15.80 -5.28 7.48
C ASP A 379 16.70 -5.30 8.73
N ARG A 380 17.60 -6.29 8.81
CA ARG A 380 18.53 -6.47 9.94
C ARG A 380 19.48 -5.28 10.13
N TYR A 381 19.87 -4.64 9.03
CA TYR A 381 20.79 -3.51 9.00
C TYR A 381 20.13 -2.30 8.31
N PRO A 382 19.24 -1.56 9.00
CA PRO A 382 18.62 -0.38 8.44
C PRO A 382 19.65 0.73 8.27
N GLY A 383 19.50 1.54 7.22
CA GLY A 383 20.41 2.61 6.82
C GLY A 383 20.53 3.74 7.83
N SER A 384 19.48 3.92 8.62
CA SER A 384 19.40 4.80 9.77
C SER A 384 18.68 4.06 10.89
N THR A 385 19.10 4.32 12.13
CA THR A 385 18.64 3.59 13.31
C THR A 385 17.67 4.42 14.14
N PHE A 386 17.06 3.80 15.16
CA PHE A 386 16.17 4.51 16.08
C PHE A 386 16.83 5.75 16.70
N ILE A 387 18.07 5.61 17.18
CA ILE A 387 18.77 6.70 17.86
C ILE A 387 19.07 7.86 16.91
N ASP A 388 19.39 7.58 15.63
CA ASP A 388 19.68 8.62 14.64
C ASP A 388 18.49 9.57 14.48
N HIS A 389 17.28 9.03 14.35
CA HIS A 389 16.07 9.85 14.22
C HIS A 389 15.66 10.52 15.53
N LEU A 390 15.73 9.80 16.66
CA LEU A 390 15.38 10.37 17.96
C LEU A 390 16.29 11.55 18.33
N LEU A 391 17.58 11.50 17.99
CA LEU A 391 18.50 12.63 18.19
C LEU A 391 18.17 13.81 17.28
N ARG A 392 17.73 13.58 16.03
CA ARG A 392 17.22 14.67 15.17
C ARG A 392 15.98 15.33 15.80
N TYR A 393 15.04 14.52 16.28
CA TYR A 393 13.82 15.01 16.91
C TYR A 393 14.09 15.73 18.22
N GLU A 394 15.04 15.26 19.03
CA GLU A 394 15.47 15.93 20.26
C GLU A 394 16.01 17.34 19.99
N ARG A 395 16.80 17.50 18.92
CA ARG A 395 17.37 18.80 18.54
C ARG A 395 16.34 19.80 18.02
N ASP A 396 15.23 19.32 17.47
CA ASP A 396 14.21 20.19 16.89
C ASP A 396 13.25 20.75 17.95
N PRO A 397 13.22 22.07 18.21
CA PRO A 397 12.39 22.64 19.26
C PRO A 397 10.89 22.49 19.01
N ASN A 398 10.44 22.23 17.78
CA ASN A 398 9.01 22.06 17.48
C ASN A 398 8.51 20.67 17.90
N CYS A 399 9.38 19.67 17.93
CA CYS A 399 9.05 18.36 18.48
C CYS A 399 9.07 18.42 20.01
N LYS A 400 7.99 17.97 20.66
CA LYS A 400 7.81 18.04 22.12
C LYS A 400 7.75 16.67 22.80
N MET A 401 7.44 15.62 22.06
CA MET A 401 7.31 14.26 22.57
C MET A 401 7.77 13.25 21.52
N LEU A 402 8.47 12.20 21.97
CA LEU A 402 9.06 11.18 21.12
C LEU A 402 8.35 9.85 21.31
N VAL A 403 8.08 9.14 20.21
CA VAL A 403 7.47 7.82 20.22
C VAL A 403 8.38 6.83 19.51
N LEU A 404 8.70 5.71 20.15
CA LEU A 404 9.49 4.63 19.59
C LEU A 404 8.65 3.34 19.54
N LEU A 405 8.46 2.81 18.34
CA LEU A 405 7.90 1.47 18.17
C LEU A 405 9.01 0.51 17.75
N GLY A 406 9.59 -0.13 18.77
CA GLY A 406 10.64 -1.14 18.63
C GLY A 406 10.09 -2.51 18.28
N GLU A 407 10.97 -3.48 18.13
CA GLU A 407 10.61 -4.85 17.75
C GLU A 407 11.57 -5.85 18.41
N VAL A 408 11.17 -7.11 18.48
CA VAL A 408 12.07 -8.23 18.80
C VAL A 408 13.25 -8.29 17.81
N GLY A 409 14.43 -8.70 18.29
CA GLY A 409 15.65 -8.84 17.49
C GLY A 409 16.55 -7.59 17.48
N GLY A 410 17.86 -7.78 17.59
CA GLY A 410 18.84 -6.70 17.69
C GLY A 410 18.80 -5.94 19.03
N VAL A 411 19.69 -4.96 19.19
CA VAL A 411 19.92 -4.24 20.46
C VAL A 411 19.86 -2.71 20.32
N GLU A 412 19.24 -2.20 19.25
CA GLU A 412 19.23 -0.77 18.95
C GLU A 412 18.48 0.07 20.00
N GLU A 413 17.44 -0.47 20.63
CA GLU A 413 16.67 0.22 21.67
C GLU A 413 17.48 0.50 22.95
N TYR A 414 18.55 -0.25 23.21
CA TYR A 414 19.43 0.01 24.36
C TYR A 414 20.23 1.31 24.20
N LYS A 415 20.58 1.70 22.97
CA LYS A 415 21.21 3.01 22.71
C LYS A 415 20.28 4.17 23.11
N VAL A 416 18.96 3.98 22.97
CA VAL A 416 17.96 4.95 23.44
C VAL A 416 17.92 4.97 24.96
N CYS A 417 18.00 3.81 25.62
CA CYS A 417 18.12 3.74 27.08
C CYS A 417 19.34 4.52 27.60
N GLU A 418 20.49 4.36 26.97
CA GLU A 418 21.71 5.09 27.30
C GLU A 418 21.55 6.60 27.10
N ALA A 419 20.98 7.01 25.96
CA ALA A 419 20.75 8.41 25.63
C ALA A 419 19.77 9.12 26.58
N VAL A 420 18.78 8.39 27.11
CA VAL A 420 17.88 8.94 28.14
C VAL A 420 18.59 9.02 29.49
N LYS A 421 19.30 7.97 29.90
CA LYS A 421 20.02 7.93 31.18
C LYS A 421 21.12 8.99 31.30
N ASN A 422 21.85 9.25 30.23
CA ASN A 422 22.93 10.24 30.22
C ASN A 422 22.44 11.68 29.95
N GLY A 423 21.12 11.88 29.79
CA GLY A 423 20.52 13.20 29.58
C GLY A 423 20.74 13.80 28.19
N THR A 424 21.12 12.98 27.20
CA THR A 424 21.19 13.38 25.79
C THR A 424 19.79 13.57 25.21
N ILE A 425 18.87 12.64 25.51
CA ILE A 425 17.44 12.79 25.22
C ILE A 425 16.73 13.24 26.50
N ARG A 426 16.14 14.43 26.44
CA ARG A 426 15.45 15.05 27.58
C ARG A 426 13.95 15.14 27.38
N LYS A 427 13.48 15.12 26.13
CA LYS A 427 12.04 15.09 25.84
C LYS A 427 11.43 13.77 26.33
N PRO A 428 10.14 13.77 26.73
CA PRO A 428 9.46 12.54 27.09
C PRO A 428 9.47 11.54 25.93
N VAL A 429 9.93 10.33 26.21
CA VAL A 429 9.92 9.21 25.28
C VAL A 429 8.85 8.22 25.73
N ILE A 430 7.97 7.84 24.81
CA ILE A 430 7.06 6.72 24.94
C ILE A 430 7.55 5.61 24.03
N ALA A 431 7.73 4.40 24.56
CA ALA A 431 8.24 3.30 23.75
C ALA A 431 7.48 2.01 23.99
N TRP A 432 7.35 1.20 22.94
CA TRP A 432 6.89 -0.17 23.03
C TRP A 432 7.63 -1.04 22.02
N CYS A 433 8.23 -2.13 22.47
CA CYS A 433 8.78 -3.17 21.61
C CYS A 433 7.72 -4.26 21.42
N ILE A 434 7.32 -4.50 20.16
CA ILE A 434 6.43 -5.62 19.79
C ILE A 434 7.21 -6.95 19.70
N GLY A 435 6.50 -8.07 19.79
CA GLY A 435 7.07 -9.42 19.74
C GLY A 435 7.21 -10.09 21.10
N THR A 436 6.39 -9.68 22.08
CA THR A 436 6.37 -10.27 23.43
C THR A 436 5.83 -11.70 23.44
N CYS A 437 5.11 -12.14 22.39
CA CYS A 437 4.70 -13.53 22.22
C CYS A 437 5.88 -14.49 21.97
N ALA A 438 7.05 -14.00 21.54
CA ALA A 438 8.18 -14.84 21.16
C ALA A 438 8.62 -15.83 22.26
N LYS A 439 8.64 -15.38 23.53
CA LYS A 439 8.99 -16.22 24.69
C LYS A 439 7.97 -17.32 25.00
N MET A 440 6.75 -17.22 24.46
CA MET A 440 5.67 -18.16 24.72
C MET A 440 5.73 -19.36 23.76
N PHE A 441 6.53 -19.27 22.69
CA PHE A 441 6.72 -20.36 21.75
C PHE A 441 7.84 -21.29 22.23
N ALA A 442 7.62 -22.60 22.05
CA ALA A 442 8.61 -23.61 22.43
C ALA A 442 9.87 -23.59 21.55
N THR A 443 9.77 -23.01 20.35
CA THR A 443 10.85 -22.91 19.37
C THR A 443 11.06 -21.47 18.94
N GLU A 444 12.27 -21.14 18.51
CA GLU A 444 12.56 -19.85 17.90
C GLU A 444 11.68 -19.63 16.66
N VAL A 445 10.97 -18.50 16.62
CA VAL A 445 10.13 -18.11 15.49
C VAL A 445 10.76 -16.89 14.82
N GLN A 446 11.14 -17.04 13.55
CA GLN A 446 11.45 -15.91 12.68
C GLN A 446 10.15 -15.22 12.30
N PHE A 447 10.00 -13.95 12.67
CA PHE A 447 8.87 -13.14 12.24
C PHE A 447 9.11 -12.55 10.84
N GLY A 448 8.08 -11.95 10.24
CA GLY A 448 8.10 -11.53 8.82
C GLY A 448 9.24 -10.59 8.45
N HIS A 449 9.58 -9.61 9.31
CA HIS A 449 10.73 -8.75 9.08
C HIS A 449 12.05 -9.52 9.21
N ALA A 450 12.98 -9.32 8.29
CA ALA A 450 14.28 -10.00 8.31
C ALA A 450 15.09 -9.80 9.60
N GLY A 451 14.96 -8.63 10.24
CA GLY A 451 15.62 -8.34 11.51
C GLY A 451 14.89 -8.85 12.76
N ALA A 452 13.72 -9.47 12.64
CA ALA A 452 12.86 -9.87 13.76
C ALA A 452 13.15 -11.30 14.25
N LEU A 453 14.39 -11.51 14.69
CA LEU A 453 14.89 -12.75 15.28
C LEU A 453 15.70 -12.42 16.54
N ALA A 454 15.33 -12.99 17.68
CA ALA A 454 16.10 -12.86 18.91
C ALA A 454 17.05 -14.05 19.06
N GLN A 455 18.36 -13.79 19.09
CA GLN A 455 19.40 -14.82 19.31
C GLN A 455 19.90 -14.84 20.76
N SER A 456 19.43 -13.90 21.58
CA SER A 456 19.80 -13.75 22.98
C SER A 456 18.66 -13.12 23.78
N ASP A 457 18.67 -13.30 25.10
CA ASP A 457 17.65 -12.71 26.00
C ASP A 457 17.57 -11.18 25.86
N LEU A 458 18.70 -10.52 25.59
CA LEU A 458 18.77 -9.07 25.39
C LEU A 458 17.96 -8.61 24.17
N GLU A 459 17.82 -9.46 23.17
CA GLU A 459 17.10 -9.15 21.93
C GLU A 459 15.59 -9.39 22.03
N THR A 460 15.12 -9.97 23.13
CA THR A 460 13.69 -10.18 23.37
C THR A 460 12.96 -8.85 23.59
N ALA A 461 11.72 -8.74 23.08
CA ALA A 461 10.91 -7.56 23.25
C ALA A 461 10.66 -7.22 24.73
N ASP A 462 10.48 -8.23 25.59
CA ASP A 462 10.30 -8.07 27.03
C ASP A 462 11.52 -7.46 27.73
N ALA A 463 12.72 -7.97 27.43
CA ALA A 463 13.96 -7.44 28.01
C ALA A 463 14.16 -5.97 27.62
N LYS A 464 13.92 -5.63 26.35
CA LYS A 464 13.98 -4.26 25.85
C LYS A 464 12.95 -3.36 26.54
N ASN A 465 11.69 -3.80 26.64
CA ASN A 465 10.62 -3.05 27.32
C ASN A 465 10.98 -2.80 28.80
N LYS A 466 11.56 -3.80 29.49
CA LYS A 466 12.04 -3.65 30.87
C LYS A 466 13.20 -2.67 30.98
N ALA A 467 14.17 -2.74 30.06
CA ALA A 467 15.32 -1.85 30.04
C ALA A 467 14.93 -0.39 29.75
N LEU A 468 14.04 -0.16 28.79
CA LEU A 468 13.47 1.15 28.48
C LEU A 468 12.75 1.74 29.69
N ARG A 469 11.89 0.96 30.35
CA ARG A 469 11.20 1.39 31.58
C ARG A 469 12.18 1.77 32.68
N ALA A 470 13.22 0.96 32.90
CA ALA A 470 14.28 1.25 33.88
C ALA A 470 15.14 2.47 33.52
N ALA A 471 15.18 2.87 32.25
CA ALA A 471 15.86 4.09 31.79
C ALA A 471 15.04 5.37 32.00
N GLY A 472 13.77 5.28 32.41
CA GLY A 472 12.87 6.43 32.55
C GLY A 472 12.00 6.69 31.32
N VAL A 473 12.00 5.78 30.34
CA VAL A 473 11.06 5.81 29.20
C VAL A 473 9.69 5.35 29.66
N VAL A 474 8.63 5.99 29.16
CA VAL A 474 7.26 5.60 29.46
C VAL A 474 6.87 4.40 28.59
N VAL A 475 6.74 3.22 29.19
CA VAL A 475 6.46 1.95 28.48
C VAL A 475 5.11 1.39 28.95
N PRO A 476 4.09 1.29 28.07
CA PRO A 476 2.80 0.70 28.43
C PRO A 476 2.95 -0.79 28.79
N GLU A 477 1.91 -1.38 29.39
CA GLU A 477 1.93 -2.82 29.72
C GLU A 477 1.70 -3.70 28.48
N THR A 478 0.86 -3.22 27.56
CA THR A 478 0.57 -3.87 26.28
C THR A 478 0.42 -2.83 25.19
N PHE A 479 0.40 -3.25 23.92
CA PHE A 479 0.23 -2.34 22.79
C PHE A 479 -1.13 -1.61 22.83
N GLU A 480 -2.19 -2.27 23.31
CA GLU A 480 -3.55 -1.71 23.46
C GLU A 480 -3.59 -0.50 24.40
N LYS A 481 -2.65 -0.41 25.36
CA LYS A 481 -2.56 0.71 26.31
C LYS A 481 -1.71 1.87 25.79
N LEU A 482 -1.09 1.74 24.62
CA LEU A 482 -0.30 2.81 24.00
C LEU A 482 -1.12 4.10 23.80
N PRO A 483 -2.36 4.09 23.27
CA PRO A 483 -3.18 5.30 23.11
C PRO A 483 -3.44 6.03 24.43
N LEU A 484 -3.69 5.28 25.52
CA LEU A 484 -3.94 5.85 26.85
C LEU A 484 -2.70 6.59 27.38
N VAL A 485 -1.54 5.94 27.32
CA VAL A 485 -0.27 6.51 27.79
C VAL A 485 0.15 7.73 26.97
N LEU A 486 -0.07 7.69 25.65
CA LEU A 486 0.13 8.83 24.75
C LEU A 486 -0.72 10.02 25.19
N SER A 487 -2.03 9.81 25.37
CA SER A 487 -2.96 10.87 25.76
C SER A 487 -2.61 11.48 27.12
N GLN A 488 -2.31 10.65 28.12
CA GLN A 488 -1.92 11.11 29.47
C GLN A 488 -0.64 11.96 29.45
N THR A 489 0.38 11.51 28.73
CA THR A 489 1.66 12.23 28.63
C THR A 489 1.48 13.55 27.89
N PHE A 490 0.73 13.53 26.79
CA PHE A 490 0.40 14.72 26.01
C PHE A 490 -0.36 15.77 26.85
N GLN A 491 -1.41 15.36 27.56
CA GLN A 491 -2.16 16.25 28.46
C GLN A 491 -1.27 16.83 29.56
N GLY A 492 -0.32 16.05 30.09
CA GLY A 492 0.68 16.53 31.03
C GLY A 492 1.56 17.66 30.45
N LEU A 493 1.97 17.54 29.18
CA LEU A 493 2.74 18.56 28.48
C LEU A 493 1.92 19.81 28.14
N VAL A 494 0.63 19.66 27.82
CA VAL A 494 -0.29 20.78 27.62
C VAL A 494 -0.50 21.54 28.93
N LYS A 495 -0.75 20.84 30.05
CA LYS A 495 -0.90 21.47 31.39
C LYS A 495 0.35 22.23 31.84
N LYS A 496 1.54 21.74 31.46
CA LYS A 496 2.83 22.42 31.73
C LYS A 496 3.11 23.60 30.78
N GLY A 497 2.27 23.83 29.78
CA GLY A 497 2.48 24.87 28.75
C GLY A 497 3.59 24.56 27.76
N THR A 498 4.15 23.34 27.76
CA THR A 498 5.20 22.91 26.81
C THR A 498 4.63 22.74 25.40
N ILE A 499 3.38 22.28 25.30
CA ILE A 499 2.61 22.21 24.06
C ILE A 499 1.49 23.24 24.14
N GLN A 500 1.41 24.10 23.12
CA GLN A 500 0.33 25.06 22.95
C GLN A 500 -0.54 24.59 21.78
N LEU A 501 -1.81 24.32 22.07
CA LEU A 501 -2.76 23.86 21.06
C LEU A 501 -3.01 24.97 20.04
N LYS A 502 -2.88 24.62 18.76
CA LYS A 502 -3.22 25.51 17.65
C LYS A 502 -4.64 25.21 17.15
N PRO A 503 -5.39 26.21 16.68
CA PRO A 503 -6.64 25.98 15.97
C PRO A 503 -6.44 25.03 14.78
N GLU A 504 -7.44 24.19 14.53
CA GLU A 504 -7.44 23.28 13.38
C GLU A 504 -7.57 24.11 12.08
N PRO A 505 -6.62 24.01 11.14
CA PRO A 505 -6.74 24.69 9.86
C PRO A 505 -7.79 24.02 8.98
N GLU A 506 -8.30 24.72 7.98
CA GLU A 506 -9.24 24.14 7.03
C GLU A 506 -8.64 22.94 6.31
N THR A 507 -9.44 21.88 6.21
CA THR A 507 -9.05 20.67 5.50
C THR A 507 -8.95 20.95 3.99
N PRO A 508 -7.87 20.53 3.32
CA PRO A 508 -7.76 20.64 1.87
C PRO A 508 -8.95 19.96 1.17
N LYS A 509 -9.60 20.70 0.28
CA LYS A 509 -10.68 20.16 -0.57
C LYS A 509 -10.07 19.60 -1.85
N ILE A 510 -9.92 18.29 -1.92
CA ILE A 510 -9.42 17.62 -3.12
C ILE A 510 -10.59 17.00 -3.87
N PRO A 511 -10.67 17.19 -5.20
CA PRO A 511 -11.62 16.47 -6.01
C PRO A 511 -11.46 14.96 -5.84
N ILE A 512 -12.59 14.26 -5.75
CA ILE A 512 -12.57 12.81 -5.75
C ILE A 512 -12.19 12.32 -7.15
N ASP A 513 -11.24 11.39 -7.24
CA ASP A 513 -10.88 10.76 -8.50
C ASP A 513 -12.09 10.12 -9.17
N TYR A 514 -12.21 10.29 -10.49
CA TYR A 514 -13.33 9.77 -11.26
C TYR A 514 -13.53 8.26 -11.09
N SER A 515 -12.43 7.48 -11.10
CA SER A 515 -12.49 6.03 -10.90
C SER A 515 -13.05 5.67 -9.53
N TRP A 516 -12.65 6.40 -8.49
CA TRP A 516 -13.13 6.17 -7.14
C TRP A 516 -14.60 6.57 -6.96
N ALA A 517 -15.00 7.72 -7.49
CA ALA A 517 -16.39 8.16 -7.48
C ALA A 517 -17.31 7.18 -8.24
N GLN A 518 -16.82 6.59 -9.34
CA GLN A 518 -17.54 5.58 -10.10
C GLN A 518 -17.68 4.26 -9.32
N GLU A 519 -16.61 3.80 -8.66
CA GLU A 519 -16.63 2.59 -7.83
C GLU A 519 -17.59 2.72 -6.64
N LEU A 520 -17.66 3.90 -6.02
CA LEU A 520 -18.61 4.19 -4.95
C LEU A 520 -20.05 4.44 -5.44
N GLY A 521 -20.29 4.46 -6.75
CA GLY A 521 -21.61 4.74 -7.34
C GLY A 521 -22.09 6.18 -7.17
N LEU A 522 -21.19 7.12 -6.85
CA LEU A 522 -21.51 8.55 -6.67
C LEU A 522 -21.75 9.26 -8.00
N VAL A 523 -21.13 8.75 -9.07
CA VAL A 523 -21.27 9.30 -10.42
C VAL A 523 -21.59 8.20 -11.42
N ARG A 524 -22.33 8.59 -12.47
CA ARG A 524 -22.59 7.75 -13.64
C ARG A 524 -22.07 8.45 -14.89
N LYS A 525 -21.35 7.71 -15.73
CA LYS A 525 -20.95 8.15 -17.06
C LYS A 525 -21.49 7.18 -18.09
N PRO A 526 -22.25 7.64 -19.10
CA PRO A 526 -22.71 6.75 -20.16
C PRO A 526 -21.52 6.15 -20.92
N ALA A 527 -21.60 4.87 -21.25
CA ALA A 527 -20.61 4.21 -22.07
C ALA A 527 -20.65 4.80 -23.49
N SER A 528 -19.50 5.23 -24.00
CA SER A 528 -19.39 5.77 -25.37
C SER A 528 -19.30 4.68 -26.44
N PHE A 529 -18.95 3.46 -26.04
CA PHE A 529 -18.76 2.31 -26.93
C PHE A 529 -19.51 1.10 -26.39
N VAL A 530 -20.04 0.29 -27.30
CA VAL A 530 -20.68 -0.99 -26.98
C VAL A 530 -20.00 -2.07 -27.83
N SER A 531 -19.41 -3.06 -27.17
CA SER A 531 -18.87 -4.28 -27.81
C SER A 531 -19.65 -5.49 -27.33
N THR A 532 -19.98 -6.41 -28.25
CA THR A 532 -20.75 -7.63 -27.94
C THR A 532 -20.12 -8.91 -28.48
N ILE A 533 -18.93 -8.82 -29.10
CA ILE A 533 -18.30 -9.93 -29.81
C ILE A 533 -17.17 -10.58 -29.00
N CYS A 534 -16.52 -9.82 -28.13
CA CYS A 534 -15.35 -10.25 -27.36
C CYS A 534 -15.34 -9.52 -26.01
N ASP A 535 -14.97 -10.25 -24.94
CA ASP A 535 -14.67 -9.68 -23.63
C ASP A 535 -13.32 -10.24 -23.14
N ASP A 536 -12.32 -9.35 -23.08
CA ASP A 536 -10.94 -9.64 -22.67
C ASP A 536 -10.62 -9.14 -21.26
N ARG A 537 -11.61 -8.62 -20.53
CA ARG A 537 -11.42 -8.03 -19.19
C ARG A 537 -11.41 -9.06 -18.07
N GLY A 538 -11.94 -10.26 -18.34
CA GLY A 538 -12.07 -11.35 -17.38
C GLY A 538 -10.75 -12.09 -17.12
N GLN A 539 -10.82 -13.14 -16.29
CA GLN A 539 -9.69 -14.07 -16.10
C GLN A 539 -9.36 -14.86 -17.38
N GLU A 540 -10.33 -14.97 -18.27
CA GLU A 540 -10.22 -15.69 -19.52
C GLU A 540 -10.91 -14.88 -20.63
N LEU A 541 -10.33 -14.95 -21.83
CA LEU A 541 -10.89 -14.36 -23.03
C LEU A 541 -12.22 -15.03 -23.40
N LEU A 542 -13.24 -14.23 -23.66
CA LEU A 542 -14.56 -14.70 -24.10
C LEU A 542 -14.83 -14.27 -25.54
N TYR A 543 -15.19 -15.22 -26.42
CA TYR A 543 -15.73 -14.97 -27.76
C TYR A 543 -17.23 -15.21 -27.77
N ALA A 544 -17.99 -14.12 -27.88
CA ALA A 544 -19.46 -14.11 -27.78
C ALA A 544 -19.99 -14.92 -26.57
N GLY A 545 -19.28 -14.85 -25.43
CA GLY A 545 -19.61 -15.56 -24.19
C GLY A 545 -19.01 -16.96 -24.05
N MET A 546 -18.44 -17.54 -25.11
CA MET A 546 -17.70 -18.81 -25.02
C MET A 546 -16.26 -18.54 -24.56
N ARG A 547 -15.80 -19.27 -23.54
CA ARG A 547 -14.42 -19.19 -23.05
C ARG A 547 -13.44 -19.69 -24.09
N ILE A 548 -12.26 -19.07 -24.18
CA ILE A 548 -11.24 -19.48 -25.14
C ILE A 548 -10.79 -20.94 -24.92
N SER A 549 -10.75 -21.44 -23.68
CA SER A 549 -10.51 -22.86 -23.38
C SER A 549 -11.59 -23.77 -23.95
N ASP A 550 -12.85 -23.38 -23.87
CA ASP A 550 -13.97 -24.13 -24.46
C ASP A 550 -13.88 -24.12 -26.00
N VAL A 551 -13.46 -23.01 -26.62
CA VAL A 551 -13.20 -22.92 -28.07
C VAL A 551 -12.20 -23.99 -28.52
N PHE A 552 -11.09 -24.16 -27.80
CA PHE A 552 -10.08 -25.18 -28.12
C PHE A 552 -10.54 -26.59 -27.74
N LYS A 553 -11.18 -26.76 -26.58
CA LYS A 553 -11.67 -28.06 -26.11
C LYS A 553 -12.73 -28.67 -27.03
N GLU A 554 -13.55 -27.83 -27.64
CA GLU A 554 -14.61 -28.25 -28.55
C GLU A 554 -14.17 -28.27 -30.03
N GLU A 555 -12.90 -27.98 -30.32
CA GLU A 555 -12.29 -28.05 -31.66
C GLU A 555 -13.08 -27.33 -32.76
N ILE A 556 -13.71 -26.19 -32.44
CA ILE A 556 -14.64 -25.52 -33.37
C ILE A 556 -13.97 -24.87 -34.60
N GLY A 557 -12.64 -24.83 -34.64
CA GLY A 557 -11.85 -24.34 -35.78
C GLY A 557 -11.95 -22.82 -36.03
N ILE A 558 -11.34 -22.37 -37.12
CA ILE A 558 -11.36 -20.95 -37.55
C ILE A 558 -12.78 -20.57 -37.95
N GLY A 559 -13.50 -21.45 -38.64
CA GLY A 559 -14.90 -21.24 -39.02
C GLY A 559 -15.81 -21.08 -37.81
N GLY A 560 -15.58 -21.85 -36.74
CA GLY A 560 -16.30 -21.71 -35.47
C GLY A 560 -15.99 -20.40 -34.76
N VAL A 561 -14.72 -19.99 -34.69
CA VAL A 561 -14.35 -18.68 -34.11
C VAL A 561 -14.97 -17.53 -34.90
N LEU A 562 -14.93 -17.57 -36.24
CA LEU A 562 -15.61 -16.58 -37.08
C LEU A 562 -17.11 -16.56 -36.81
N SER A 563 -17.73 -17.72 -36.58
CA SER A 563 -19.14 -17.78 -36.26
C SER A 563 -19.49 -17.06 -34.95
N LEU A 564 -18.64 -17.18 -33.94
CA LEU A 564 -18.78 -16.47 -32.67
C LEU A 564 -18.55 -14.96 -32.85
N LEU A 565 -17.46 -14.57 -33.51
CA LEU A 565 -17.09 -13.15 -33.59
C LEU A 565 -17.98 -12.36 -34.56
N TRP A 566 -18.36 -12.92 -35.70
CA TRP A 566 -19.15 -12.22 -36.72
C TRP A 566 -20.65 -12.37 -36.49
N PHE A 567 -21.11 -13.56 -36.09
CA PHE A 567 -22.54 -13.86 -35.97
C PHE A 567 -23.03 -14.00 -34.53
N LYS A 568 -22.13 -14.01 -33.53
CA LYS A 568 -22.45 -14.22 -32.11
C LYS A 568 -23.22 -15.50 -31.87
N ARG A 569 -22.94 -16.54 -32.66
CA ARG A 569 -23.65 -17.83 -32.64
C ARG A 569 -22.66 -18.95 -32.88
N ARG A 570 -22.85 -20.06 -32.18
CA ARG A 570 -22.16 -21.31 -32.50
C ARG A 570 -22.87 -21.96 -33.68
N LEU A 571 -22.28 -21.83 -34.87
CA LEU A 571 -22.81 -22.49 -36.06
C LEU A 571 -22.55 -24.00 -36.03
N PRO A 572 -23.38 -24.80 -36.74
CA PRO A 572 -23.11 -26.23 -36.91
C PRO A 572 -21.76 -26.48 -37.58
N GLU A 573 -21.14 -27.62 -37.28
CA GLU A 573 -19.80 -27.97 -37.77
C GLU A 573 -19.68 -27.89 -39.31
N TYR A 574 -20.70 -28.35 -40.05
CA TYR A 574 -20.69 -28.26 -41.52
C TYR A 574 -20.62 -26.82 -42.03
N ALA A 575 -21.26 -25.88 -41.32
CA ALA A 575 -21.24 -24.47 -41.69
C ALA A 575 -19.89 -23.83 -41.34
N CYS A 576 -19.28 -24.22 -40.22
CA CYS A 576 -17.91 -23.83 -39.88
C CYS A 576 -16.91 -24.31 -40.95
N LYS A 577 -16.98 -25.59 -41.34
CA LYS A 577 -16.14 -26.16 -42.42
C LYS A 577 -16.39 -25.49 -43.76
N PHE A 578 -17.63 -25.13 -44.06
CA PHE A 578 -17.96 -24.38 -45.27
C PHE A 578 -17.29 -23.00 -45.28
N ILE A 579 -17.34 -22.26 -44.17
CA ILE A 579 -16.65 -20.96 -44.04
C ILE A 579 -15.14 -21.13 -44.27
N GLU A 580 -14.52 -22.16 -43.67
CA GLU A 580 -13.09 -22.45 -43.87
C GLU A 580 -12.78 -22.80 -45.33
N MET A 581 -13.64 -23.56 -46.00
CA MET A 581 -13.49 -23.88 -47.42
C MET A 581 -13.55 -22.63 -48.30
N VAL A 582 -14.46 -21.70 -48.00
CA VAL A 582 -14.52 -20.41 -48.70
C VAL A 582 -13.20 -19.65 -48.53
N LEU A 583 -12.67 -19.54 -47.31
CA LEU A 583 -11.40 -18.87 -47.05
C LEU A 583 -10.23 -19.48 -47.83
N MET A 584 -10.17 -20.82 -47.91
CA MET A 584 -9.12 -21.51 -48.68
C MET A 584 -9.23 -21.25 -50.18
N LEU A 585 -10.44 -21.25 -50.73
CA LEU A 585 -10.67 -21.01 -52.16
C LEU A 585 -10.40 -19.55 -52.55
N THR A 586 -10.65 -18.60 -51.64
CA THR A 586 -10.42 -17.16 -51.89
C THR A 586 -9.03 -16.68 -51.48
N ALA A 587 -8.13 -17.57 -51.07
CA ALA A 587 -6.86 -17.19 -50.45
C ALA A 587 -5.96 -16.35 -51.37
N ASP A 588 -5.86 -16.70 -52.65
CA ASP A 588 -5.15 -15.93 -53.67
C ASP A 588 -5.63 -16.32 -55.08
N HIS A 589 -5.48 -15.41 -56.04
CA HIS A 589 -5.76 -15.64 -57.47
C HIS A 589 -4.67 -15.04 -58.37
N GLY A 590 -3.43 -15.05 -57.87
CA GLY A 590 -2.24 -14.62 -58.59
C GLY A 590 -2.00 -13.11 -58.58
N PRO A 591 -0.81 -12.65 -59.00
CA PRO A 591 -0.34 -11.29 -58.78
C PRO A 591 -0.93 -10.24 -59.72
N ALA A 592 -1.74 -10.65 -60.70
CA ALA A 592 -2.29 -9.77 -61.74
C ALA A 592 -3.58 -9.05 -61.32
N VAL A 593 -4.24 -9.52 -60.25
CA VAL A 593 -5.45 -8.86 -59.73
C VAL A 593 -5.08 -7.56 -59.02
N SER A 594 -5.97 -6.56 -59.07
CA SER A 594 -5.71 -5.19 -58.59
C SER A 594 -5.10 -5.14 -57.19
N GLY A 595 -5.66 -5.90 -56.23
CA GLY A 595 -5.19 -5.90 -54.85
C GLY A 595 -3.80 -6.50 -54.68
N ALA A 596 -3.52 -7.61 -55.36
CA ALA A 596 -2.21 -8.26 -55.33
C ALA A 596 -1.14 -7.37 -56.00
N HIS A 597 -1.47 -6.76 -57.14
CA HIS A 597 -0.58 -5.85 -57.84
C HIS A 597 -0.21 -4.63 -56.96
N ASN A 598 -1.20 -3.98 -56.35
CA ASN A 598 -0.96 -2.83 -55.46
C ASN A 598 -0.14 -3.20 -54.23
N THR A 599 -0.39 -4.38 -53.65
CA THR A 599 0.42 -4.90 -52.53
C THR A 599 1.87 -5.08 -52.95
N ILE A 600 2.12 -5.69 -54.11
CA ILE A 600 3.47 -5.95 -54.63
C ILE A 600 4.19 -4.64 -54.95
N VAL A 601 3.53 -3.68 -55.61
CA VAL A 601 4.11 -2.38 -55.93
C VAL A 601 4.49 -1.64 -54.63
N THR A 602 3.61 -1.66 -53.63
CA THR A 602 3.84 -1.00 -52.34
C THR A 602 4.97 -1.65 -51.56
N ALA A 603 5.04 -2.99 -51.54
CA ALA A 603 6.15 -3.72 -50.93
C ALA A 603 7.48 -3.44 -51.65
N ARG A 604 7.47 -3.40 -53.00
CA ARG A 604 8.64 -3.04 -53.81
C ARG A 604 9.07 -1.59 -53.64
N ALA A 605 8.16 -0.72 -53.21
CA ALA A 605 8.47 0.65 -52.80
C ALA A 605 9.08 0.74 -51.39
N GLY A 606 9.42 -0.40 -50.75
CA GLY A 606 10.08 -0.46 -49.45
C GLY A 606 9.16 -0.22 -48.26
N LYS A 607 7.85 -0.44 -48.44
CA LYS A 607 6.86 -0.30 -47.36
C LYS A 607 6.75 -1.60 -46.54
N ASP A 608 6.32 -1.46 -45.30
CA ASP A 608 6.10 -2.58 -44.38
C ASP A 608 4.90 -3.45 -44.79
N LEU A 609 4.74 -4.59 -44.11
CA LEU A 609 3.69 -5.58 -44.38
C LEU A 609 2.29 -4.98 -44.27
N VAL A 610 2.01 -4.19 -43.22
CA VAL A 610 0.67 -3.64 -43.00
C VAL A 610 0.35 -2.61 -44.06
N SER A 611 1.28 -1.69 -44.33
CA SER A 611 1.12 -0.70 -45.41
C SER A 611 0.88 -1.36 -46.77
N SER A 612 1.65 -2.40 -47.08
CA SER A 612 1.55 -3.11 -48.36
C SER A 612 0.23 -3.86 -48.48
N LEU A 613 -0.17 -4.60 -47.44
CA LEU A 613 -1.44 -5.32 -47.40
C LEU A 613 -2.63 -4.36 -47.51
N CYS A 614 -2.65 -3.27 -46.74
CA CYS A 614 -3.73 -2.28 -46.79
C CYS A 614 -3.85 -1.63 -48.16
N ALA A 615 -2.73 -1.34 -48.84
CA ALA A 615 -2.76 -0.78 -50.19
C ALA A 615 -3.45 -1.72 -51.20
N GLY A 616 -3.32 -3.04 -51.03
CA GLY A 616 -4.07 -4.03 -51.79
C GLY A 616 -5.52 -4.19 -51.34
N LEU A 617 -5.77 -4.29 -50.03
CA LEU A 617 -7.12 -4.46 -49.49
C LEU A 617 -8.05 -3.29 -49.84
N LEU A 618 -7.53 -2.07 -49.97
CA LEU A 618 -8.30 -0.89 -50.39
C LEU A 618 -8.83 -0.97 -51.82
N THR A 619 -8.38 -1.95 -52.63
CA THR A 619 -8.97 -2.22 -53.96
C THR A 619 -10.09 -3.27 -53.91
N ILE A 620 -10.37 -3.86 -52.75
CA ILE A 620 -11.45 -4.85 -52.59
C ILE A 620 -12.73 -4.10 -52.23
N GLY A 621 -13.79 -4.34 -52.98
CA GLY A 621 -15.04 -3.61 -52.89
C GLY A 621 -15.65 -3.54 -54.28
N ASP A 622 -15.53 -2.39 -54.93
CA ASP A 622 -15.78 -2.19 -56.37
C ASP A 622 -14.55 -1.61 -57.07
#